data_AF-A0AAD6CH98-F1
#
_entry.id   AF-A0AAD6CH98-F1
#
_cell.length_a   1.000
_cell.length_b   1.000
_cell.length_c   1.000
_cell.angle_alpha   90.00
_cell.angle_beta   90.00
_cell.angle_gamma   90.00
#
_symmetry.space_group_name_H-M   'P 1'
#
loop_
_entity.id
_entity.type
_entity.pdbx_description
1 polymer ?
#
loop_
_entity_poly.entity_id
_entity_poly.type
_entity_poly.pdbx_seq_one_letter_code
_entity_poly.pdbx_strand_id
1 'polypeptide(L)'
;MPPRRSDKMEKLTEQENRLLLAIEAMKSGEYTSAAAAAKYWKVPVSTLKARIKGRESATEKRASGHIFTQMEEQSIENWLLDMVSRGAALTLPMLRDMANLLLSARKKAPSTTGINWPSQFAKRHPNLSTRLSPKHNDQKTFPEDPRVIGSWFDLLQKTIVKWGIASDDIYNFDESGYAMSVGATQTIITSAEYHGSRAFLQAGNREWVTSIECIRASGRVLPPLFVFKGAQFPQHLRSHPIFNHDGARLTMSLNGGATNRLGAWWLKHHFIPNIGTRAGKYCLLILNGHGGHLTPEFDQICEDNQIIAIYVPGSASHLLQPLDVGCFWILNARYGEGVSTLTRNGINTIDKENVIDLIANARMDAFTVSNIRYSFLTAGLVPFNAHEVLERSNVRLDSRPPRDNFSQRAVSSGSDSDPNSVWTPSNSINPPIRIQKDSTSLSSPMGNEVDSPSLFPTEATDQKITNNRDLRHESTVRRGILGTQEVKKMMW
;
A
#
# COMPACT_ATOMS: atom_id res chain seq x y z
N MET A 1 -3.09 -14.10 -45.43
CA MET A 1 -4.23 -15.01 -45.18
C MET A 1 -4.27 -15.33 -43.69
N PRO A 2 -5.38 -15.08 -42.97
CA PRO A 2 -5.48 -15.55 -41.59
C PRO A 2 -5.55 -17.08 -41.60
N PRO A 3 -5.06 -17.77 -40.55
CA PRO A 3 -5.00 -19.23 -40.53
C PRO A 3 -6.42 -19.79 -40.59
N ARG A 4 -6.69 -20.67 -41.57
CA ARG A 4 -7.95 -21.42 -41.69
C ARG A 4 -8.23 -22.08 -40.34
N ARG A 5 -9.35 -21.72 -39.69
CA ARG A 5 -9.94 -22.55 -38.62
C ARG A 5 -9.92 -23.98 -39.14
N SER A 6 -9.18 -24.86 -38.46
CA SER A 6 -8.90 -26.21 -38.96
C SER A 6 -10.22 -26.90 -39.35
N ASP A 7 -10.31 -27.45 -40.57
CA ASP A 7 -11.50 -28.17 -41.12
C ASP A 7 -12.11 -29.20 -40.15
N LYS A 8 -11.31 -29.65 -39.18
CA LYS A 8 -11.71 -30.54 -38.10
C LYS A 8 -12.72 -29.92 -37.11
N MET A 9 -12.60 -28.63 -36.80
CA MET A 9 -13.51 -27.94 -35.87
C MET A 9 -14.87 -27.66 -36.50
N GLU A 10 -14.90 -27.29 -37.77
CA GLU A 10 -16.15 -27.09 -38.51
C GLU A 10 -16.93 -28.41 -38.64
N LYS A 11 -16.25 -29.51 -38.97
CA LYS A 11 -16.87 -30.86 -39.02
C LYS A 11 -17.42 -31.31 -37.66
N LEU A 12 -16.72 -31.00 -36.57
CA LEU A 12 -17.19 -31.33 -35.21
C LEU A 12 -18.42 -30.49 -34.81
N THR A 13 -18.46 -29.22 -35.19
CA THR A 13 -19.59 -28.32 -34.95
C THR A 13 -20.82 -28.74 -35.76
N GLU A 14 -20.64 -29.14 -37.01
CA GLU A 14 -21.73 -29.63 -37.87
C GLU A 14 -22.28 -30.99 -37.41
N GLN A 15 -21.42 -31.88 -36.91
CA GLN A 15 -21.84 -33.14 -36.29
C GLN A 15 -22.64 -32.89 -35.01
N GLU A 16 -22.23 -31.90 -34.21
CA GLU A 16 -22.89 -31.49 -32.99
C GLU A 16 -24.29 -30.90 -33.23
N ASN A 17 -24.43 -30.01 -34.21
CA ASN A 17 -25.73 -29.44 -34.59
C ASN A 17 -26.74 -30.53 -34.98
N ARG A 18 -26.30 -31.54 -35.73
CA ARG A 18 -27.13 -32.70 -36.10
C ARG A 18 -27.51 -33.57 -34.89
N LEU A 19 -26.64 -33.65 -33.88
CA LEU A 19 -26.93 -34.33 -32.62
C LEU A 19 -28.00 -33.59 -31.81
N LEU A 20 -27.94 -32.26 -31.74
CA LEU A 20 -28.94 -31.44 -31.04
C LEU A 20 -30.33 -31.56 -31.69
N LEU A 21 -30.40 -31.45 -33.03
CA LEU A 21 -31.65 -31.64 -33.77
C LEU A 21 -32.23 -33.05 -33.59
N ALA A 22 -31.37 -34.08 -33.56
CA ALA A 22 -31.81 -35.45 -33.29
C ALA A 22 -32.32 -35.65 -31.85
N ILE A 23 -31.78 -34.95 -30.85
CA ILE A 23 -32.25 -34.98 -29.46
C ILE A 23 -33.61 -34.28 -29.35
N GLU A 24 -33.78 -33.14 -30.01
CA GLU A 24 -35.02 -32.38 -30.04
C GLU A 24 -36.15 -33.20 -30.69
N ALA A 25 -35.90 -33.80 -31.85
CA ALA A 25 -36.86 -34.67 -32.53
C ALA A 25 -37.22 -35.94 -31.73
N MET A 26 -36.31 -36.44 -30.90
CA MET A 26 -36.59 -37.54 -29.96
C MET A 26 -37.43 -37.08 -28.77
N LYS A 27 -37.27 -35.83 -28.31
CA LYS A 27 -38.05 -35.24 -27.21
C LYS A 27 -39.45 -34.82 -27.65
N SER A 28 -39.61 -34.36 -28.89
CA SER A 28 -40.90 -34.00 -29.48
C SER A 28 -41.76 -35.22 -29.87
N GLY A 29 -41.19 -36.42 -29.82
CA GLY A 29 -41.90 -37.67 -30.13
C GLY A 29 -41.97 -38.01 -31.63
N GLU A 30 -41.27 -37.27 -32.50
CA GLU A 30 -41.21 -37.55 -33.95
C GLU A 30 -40.56 -38.90 -34.27
N TYR A 31 -39.71 -39.41 -33.38
CA TYR A 31 -39.06 -40.71 -33.54
C TYR A 31 -39.27 -41.59 -32.31
N THR A 32 -39.78 -42.80 -32.54
CA THR A 32 -40.02 -43.80 -31.48
C THR A 32 -38.74 -44.53 -31.02
N SER A 33 -37.63 -44.39 -31.76
CA SER A 33 -36.35 -45.01 -31.40
C SER A 33 -35.15 -44.13 -31.73
N ALA A 34 -34.16 -44.13 -30.84
CA ALA A 34 -32.89 -43.42 -31.05
C ALA A 34 -32.12 -43.93 -32.28
N ALA A 35 -32.38 -45.16 -32.75
CA ALA A 35 -31.78 -45.69 -33.98
C ALA A 35 -32.39 -45.06 -35.24
N ALA A 36 -33.70 -44.80 -35.25
CA ALA A 36 -34.38 -44.15 -36.37
C ALA A 36 -33.96 -42.67 -36.49
N ALA A 37 -33.94 -41.94 -35.36
CA ALA A 37 -33.47 -40.56 -35.32
C ALA A 37 -31.99 -40.45 -35.75
N ALA A 38 -31.12 -41.32 -35.24
CA ALA A 38 -29.71 -41.34 -35.60
C ALA A 38 -29.46 -41.59 -37.09
N LYS A 39 -30.24 -42.48 -37.71
CA LYS A 39 -30.15 -42.77 -39.15
C LYS A 39 -30.58 -41.58 -40.00
N TYR A 40 -31.67 -40.92 -39.65
CA TYR A 40 -32.19 -39.75 -40.38
C TYR A 40 -31.23 -38.56 -40.30
N TRP A 41 -30.78 -38.22 -39.08
CA TRP A 41 -29.87 -37.10 -38.84
C TRP A 41 -28.40 -37.42 -39.14
N LYS A 42 -28.09 -38.64 -39.62
CA LYS A 42 -26.74 -39.12 -39.97
C LYS A 42 -25.74 -38.95 -38.82
N VAL A 43 -26.14 -39.35 -37.60
CA VAL A 43 -25.30 -39.32 -36.39
C VAL A 43 -25.13 -40.72 -35.79
N PRO A 44 -24.02 -41.02 -35.09
CA PRO A 44 -23.83 -42.33 -34.48
C PRO A 44 -24.85 -42.61 -33.36
N VAL A 45 -25.53 -43.76 -33.43
CA VAL A 45 -26.56 -44.18 -32.45
C VAL A 45 -26.02 -44.19 -31.01
N SER A 46 -24.78 -44.64 -30.81
CA SER A 46 -24.12 -44.68 -29.50
C SER A 46 -23.91 -43.28 -28.92
N THR A 47 -23.57 -42.30 -29.75
CA THR A 47 -23.34 -40.92 -29.34
C THR A 47 -24.66 -40.23 -29.00
N LEU A 48 -25.70 -40.43 -29.82
CA LEU A 48 -27.04 -39.90 -29.54
C LEU A 48 -27.61 -40.47 -28.23
N LYS A 49 -27.51 -41.79 -28.02
CA LYS A 49 -27.92 -42.43 -26.75
C LYS A 49 -27.15 -41.89 -25.54
N ALA A 50 -25.85 -41.64 -25.68
CA ALA A 50 -25.04 -41.08 -24.61
C ALA A 50 -25.43 -39.62 -24.30
N ARG A 51 -25.71 -38.81 -25.33
CA ARG A 51 -26.18 -37.43 -25.18
C ARG A 51 -27.57 -37.35 -24.53
N ILE A 52 -28.50 -38.21 -24.92
CA ILE A 52 -29.84 -38.32 -24.28
C ILE A 52 -29.71 -38.70 -22.79
N LYS A 53 -28.72 -39.53 -22.43
CA LYS A 53 -28.38 -39.87 -21.04
C LYS A 53 -27.59 -38.78 -20.29
N GLY A 54 -27.41 -37.59 -20.88
CA GLY A 54 -26.80 -36.43 -20.22
C GLY A 54 -25.28 -36.28 -20.41
N ARG A 55 -24.65 -36.99 -21.35
CA ARG A 55 -23.23 -36.78 -21.66
C ARG A 55 -23.05 -35.49 -22.45
N GLU A 56 -22.18 -34.58 -22.02
CA GLU A 56 -21.83 -33.35 -22.75
C GLU A 56 -21.05 -33.65 -24.05
N SER A 57 -21.09 -32.76 -25.04
CA SER A 57 -20.32 -32.95 -26.28
C SER A 57 -18.85 -32.73 -26.08
N ALA A 58 -18.03 -33.23 -27.00
CA ALA A 58 -16.60 -32.94 -27.00
C ALA A 58 -16.27 -31.45 -27.26
N THR A 59 -17.18 -30.71 -27.90
CA THR A 59 -17.07 -29.25 -28.13
C THR A 59 -17.44 -28.44 -26.88
N GLU A 60 -18.42 -28.90 -26.09
CA GLU A 60 -18.83 -28.29 -24.81
C GLU A 60 -17.93 -28.76 -23.65
N LYS A 61 -17.39 -29.98 -23.74
CA LYS A 61 -16.53 -30.58 -22.72
C LYS A 61 -15.18 -29.89 -22.73
N ARG A 62 -15.01 -28.96 -21.79
CA ARG A 62 -13.74 -28.28 -21.53
C ARG A 62 -12.60 -29.31 -21.43
N ALA A 63 -11.49 -29.05 -22.14
CA ALA A 63 -10.33 -29.94 -22.14
C ALA A 63 -9.91 -30.28 -20.70
N SER A 64 -9.62 -31.55 -20.44
CA SER A 64 -9.41 -32.18 -19.12
C SER A 64 -8.20 -31.66 -18.30
N GLY A 65 -7.61 -30.53 -18.69
CA GLY A 65 -6.47 -29.89 -18.03
C GLY A 65 -6.80 -28.57 -17.31
N HIS A 66 -8.07 -28.21 -17.15
CA HIS A 66 -8.47 -26.98 -16.44
C HIS A 66 -8.84 -27.29 -14.98
N ILE A 67 -8.16 -26.59 -14.06
CA ILE A 67 -8.41 -26.71 -12.62
C ILE A 67 -9.72 -26.00 -12.23
N PHE A 68 -10.06 -24.93 -12.94
CA PHE A 68 -11.26 -24.12 -12.73
C PHE A 68 -12.32 -24.36 -13.82
N THR A 69 -13.58 -24.23 -13.44
CA THR A 69 -14.72 -24.19 -14.36
C THR A 69 -14.72 -22.90 -15.17
N GLN A 70 -15.54 -22.82 -16.21
CA GLN A 70 -15.65 -21.59 -17.01
C GLN A 70 -16.18 -20.42 -16.20
N MET A 71 -17.18 -20.65 -15.35
CA MET A 71 -17.73 -19.60 -14.48
C MET A 71 -16.72 -19.09 -13.46
N GLU A 72 -15.89 -19.98 -12.90
CA GLU A 72 -14.85 -19.56 -11.95
C GLU A 72 -13.74 -18.77 -12.63
N GLU A 73 -13.25 -19.22 -13.79
CA GLU A 73 -12.26 -18.42 -14.52
C GLU A 73 -12.84 -17.05 -14.94
N GLN A 74 -14.12 -16.98 -15.32
CA GLN A 74 -14.78 -15.72 -15.62
C GLN A 74 -14.91 -14.82 -14.38
N SER A 75 -15.21 -15.40 -13.22
CA SER A 75 -15.31 -14.67 -11.95
C SER A 75 -13.95 -14.09 -11.54
N ILE A 76 -12.88 -14.88 -11.73
CA ILE A 76 -11.50 -14.43 -11.54
C ILE A 76 -11.17 -13.26 -12.48
N GLU A 77 -11.52 -13.36 -13.76
CA GLU A 77 -11.28 -12.28 -14.73
C GLU A 77 -12.03 -11.00 -14.33
N ASN A 78 -13.31 -11.11 -13.97
CA ASN A 78 -14.12 -9.98 -13.55
C ASN A 78 -13.55 -9.30 -12.29
N TRP A 79 -13.12 -10.08 -11.31
CA TRP A 79 -12.48 -9.55 -10.10
C TRP A 79 -11.17 -8.83 -10.42
N LEU A 80 -10.33 -9.39 -11.30
CA LEU A 80 -9.10 -8.74 -11.74
C LEU A 80 -9.38 -7.40 -12.42
N LEU A 81 -10.37 -7.36 -13.32
CA LEU A 81 -10.75 -6.13 -14.02
C LEU A 81 -11.30 -5.08 -13.06
N ASP A 82 -12.10 -5.48 -12.08
CA ASP A 82 -12.63 -4.60 -11.05
C ASP A 82 -11.51 -4.01 -10.17
N MET A 83 -10.59 -4.86 -9.67
CA MET A 83 -9.43 -4.41 -8.91
C MET A 83 -8.56 -3.43 -9.71
N VAL A 84 -8.27 -3.73 -10.98
CA VAL A 84 -7.52 -2.84 -11.88
C VAL A 84 -8.28 -1.53 -12.08
N SER A 85 -9.61 -1.57 -12.22
CA SER A 85 -10.44 -0.37 -12.35
C SER A 85 -10.38 0.53 -11.12
N ARG A 86 -10.11 -0.04 -9.94
CA ARG A 86 -9.89 0.67 -8.66
C ARG A 86 -8.45 1.15 -8.45
N GLY A 87 -7.57 0.95 -9.44
CA GLY A 87 -6.16 1.36 -9.41
C GLY A 87 -5.20 0.31 -8.82
N ALA A 88 -5.66 -0.91 -8.54
CA ALA A 88 -4.81 -1.95 -7.96
C ALA A 88 -3.74 -2.45 -8.93
N ALA A 89 -2.50 -2.59 -8.44
CA ALA A 89 -1.39 -3.18 -9.17
C ALA A 89 -1.19 -4.66 -8.79
N LEU A 90 -2.03 -5.55 -9.34
CA LEU A 90 -1.97 -6.99 -9.03
C LEU A 90 -0.80 -7.69 -9.75
N THR A 91 -0.07 -8.52 -9.02
CA THR A 91 1.05 -9.32 -9.56
C THR A 91 0.64 -10.77 -9.86
N LEU A 92 1.40 -11.47 -10.70
CA LEU A 92 1.16 -12.88 -11.01
C LEU A 92 1.18 -13.79 -9.76
N PRO A 93 2.09 -13.61 -8.78
CA PRO A 93 1.99 -14.30 -7.49
C PRO A 93 0.66 -14.06 -6.76
N MET A 94 0.14 -12.83 -6.74
CA MET A 94 -1.12 -12.51 -6.07
C MET A 94 -2.32 -13.16 -6.76
N LEU A 95 -2.34 -13.20 -8.09
CA LEU A 95 -3.31 -13.98 -8.87
C LEU A 95 -3.24 -15.47 -8.52
N ARG A 96 -2.03 -16.01 -8.34
CA ARG A 96 -1.84 -17.41 -7.92
C ARG A 96 -2.39 -17.66 -6.51
N ASP A 97 -2.15 -16.75 -5.57
CA ASP A 97 -2.61 -16.85 -4.19
C ASP A 97 -4.14 -16.83 -4.13
N MET A 98 -4.77 -15.92 -4.87
CA MET A 98 -6.22 -15.87 -5.01
C MET A 98 -6.78 -17.17 -5.61
N ALA A 99 -6.17 -17.69 -6.67
CA ALA A 99 -6.60 -18.93 -7.28
C ALA A 99 -6.50 -20.11 -6.29
N ASN A 100 -5.42 -20.18 -5.51
CA ASN A 100 -5.25 -21.19 -4.47
C ASN A 100 -6.28 -21.03 -3.33
N LEU A 101 -6.65 -19.78 -2.99
CA LEU A 101 -7.69 -19.50 -2.00
C LEU A 101 -9.05 -20.05 -2.46
N LEU A 102 -9.43 -19.82 -3.71
CA LEU A 102 -10.66 -20.39 -4.30
C LEU A 102 -10.64 -21.93 -4.29
N LEU A 103 -9.50 -22.55 -4.57
CA LEU A 103 -9.35 -24.01 -4.52
C LEU A 103 -9.45 -24.56 -3.10
N SER A 104 -8.91 -23.84 -2.11
CA SER A 104 -9.03 -24.23 -0.70
C SER A 104 -10.49 -24.19 -0.22
N ALA A 105 -11.28 -23.22 -0.69
CA ALA A 105 -12.70 -23.09 -0.35
C ALA A 105 -13.56 -24.23 -0.92
N ARG A 106 -13.15 -24.87 -2.02
CA ARG A 106 -13.87 -26.00 -2.64
C ARG A 106 -13.92 -27.28 -1.80
N LYS A 107 -13.17 -27.37 -0.69
CA LYS A 107 -13.07 -28.56 0.19
C LYS A 107 -12.75 -29.89 -0.53
N LYS A 108 -12.30 -29.84 -1.80
CA LYS A 108 -11.73 -30.98 -2.54
C LYS A 108 -10.22 -31.00 -2.33
N ALA A 109 -9.63 -32.20 -2.36
CA ALA A 109 -8.21 -32.48 -2.10
C ALA A 109 -7.25 -31.40 -2.70
N PRO A 110 -6.13 -31.09 -2.02
CA PRO A 110 -5.37 -29.87 -2.21
C PRO A 110 -4.81 -29.83 -3.63
N SER A 111 -5.50 -29.11 -4.49
CA SER A 111 -5.01 -28.77 -5.82
C SER A 111 -4.49 -27.35 -5.68
N THR A 112 -3.18 -27.19 -5.56
CA THR A 112 -2.56 -25.87 -5.76
C THR A 112 -2.38 -25.66 -7.26
N THR A 113 -2.58 -24.43 -7.71
CA THR A 113 -2.20 -24.05 -9.06
C THR A 113 -0.69 -24.17 -9.27
N GLY A 114 -0.28 -24.62 -10.45
CA GLY A 114 1.14 -24.65 -10.84
C GLY A 114 1.73 -23.23 -10.95
N ILE A 115 3.06 -23.11 -10.84
CA ILE A 115 3.76 -21.81 -10.88
C ILE A 115 3.51 -21.01 -12.16
N ASN A 116 3.30 -21.70 -13.28
CA ASN A 116 3.04 -21.10 -14.58
C ASN A 116 1.56 -20.81 -14.85
N TRP A 117 0.65 -21.24 -13.98
CA TRP A 117 -0.79 -21.08 -14.19
C TRP A 117 -1.20 -19.61 -14.36
N PRO A 118 -0.73 -18.64 -13.54
CA PRO A 118 -1.12 -17.23 -13.69
C PRO A 118 -0.75 -16.66 -15.08
N SER A 119 0.46 -16.97 -15.57
CA SER A 119 0.91 -16.51 -16.89
C SER A 119 0.07 -17.12 -18.01
N GLN A 120 -0.31 -18.39 -17.90
CA GLN A 120 -1.19 -19.05 -18.86
C GLN A 120 -2.64 -18.57 -18.76
N PHE A 121 -3.10 -18.22 -17.56
CA PHE A 121 -4.39 -17.58 -17.35
C PHE A 121 -4.45 -16.25 -18.10
N ALA A 122 -3.49 -15.35 -17.86
CA ALA A 122 -3.44 -14.06 -18.54
C ALA A 122 -3.34 -14.19 -20.07
N LYS A 123 -2.59 -15.18 -20.60
CA LYS A 123 -2.51 -15.43 -22.05
C LYS A 123 -3.82 -15.90 -22.70
N ARG A 124 -4.68 -16.58 -21.93
CA ARG A 124 -5.95 -17.14 -22.46
C ARG A 124 -7.11 -16.15 -22.38
N HIS A 125 -6.98 -15.09 -21.58
CA HIS A 125 -7.99 -14.08 -21.37
C HIS A 125 -7.60 -12.78 -22.08
N PRO A 126 -8.21 -12.47 -23.24
CA PRO A 126 -7.77 -11.36 -24.10
C PRO A 126 -7.95 -9.98 -23.47
N ASN A 127 -8.80 -9.86 -22.44
CA ASN A 127 -9.00 -8.61 -21.71
C ASN A 127 -7.88 -8.33 -20.69
N LEU A 128 -6.98 -9.30 -20.45
CA LEU A 128 -5.88 -9.17 -19.51
C LEU A 128 -4.55 -9.06 -20.25
N SER A 129 -3.64 -8.24 -19.72
CA SER A 129 -2.29 -8.09 -20.26
C SER A 129 -1.29 -7.93 -19.13
N THR A 130 -0.17 -8.67 -19.22
CA THR A 130 0.94 -8.55 -18.28
C THR A 130 1.91 -7.47 -18.74
N ARG A 131 2.17 -6.48 -17.88
CA ARG A 131 3.16 -5.42 -18.13
C ARG A 131 4.27 -5.47 -17.09
N LEU A 132 5.48 -5.10 -17.50
CA LEU A 132 6.58 -4.90 -16.56
C LEU A 132 6.44 -3.53 -15.92
N SER A 133 6.39 -3.49 -14.59
CA SER A 133 6.49 -2.23 -13.84
C SER A 133 7.97 -1.96 -13.53
N PRO A 134 8.49 -0.75 -13.75
CA PRO A 134 9.83 -0.38 -13.33
C PRO A 134 10.00 -0.58 -11.82
N LYS A 135 11.19 -1.01 -11.37
CA LYS A 135 11.50 -1.02 -9.93
C LYS A 135 11.45 0.42 -9.42
N HIS A 136 10.68 0.65 -8.36
CA HIS A 136 10.74 1.90 -7.61
C HIS A 136 12.16 2.02 -7.05
N ASN A 137 12.88 3.07 -7.42
CA ASN A 137 14.23 3.32 -6.94
C ASN A 137 14.15 4.65 -6.18
N ASP A 138 14.41 4.62 -4.88
CA ASP A 138 14.14 5.68 -3.88
C ASP A 138 14.87 7.01 -4.09
N GLN A 139 15.44 7.27 -5.28
CA GLN A 139 16.19 8.50 -5.59
C GLN A 139 15.97 9.04 -7.00
N LYS A 140 14.96 8.54 -7.75
CA LYS A 140 14.62 9.12 -9.05
C LYS A 140 13.11 9.27 -9.18
N THR A 141 12.62 10.48 -8.90
CA THR A 141 11.34 10.99 -9.41
C THR A 141 11.38 10.91 -10.94
N PHE A 142 10.86 9.81 -11.49
CA PHE A 142 10.44 9.83 -12.87
C PHE A 142 9.36 10.91 -12.99
N PRO A 143 9.35 11.70 -14.09
CA PRO A 143 8.22 12.55 -14.42
C PRO A 143 6.94 11.75 -14.23
N GLU A 144 6.10 12.15 -13.28
CA GLU A 144 4.79 11.53 -13.15
C GLU A 144 4.01 11.87 -14.40
N ASP A 145 3.39 10.86 -15.01
CA ASP A 145 2.55 11.09 -16.17
C ASP A 145 1.26 11.77 -15.69
N PRO A 146 0.99 13.04 -16.06
CA PRO A 146 -0.21 13.75 -15.59
C PRO A 146 -1.49 13.02 -15.99
N ARG A 147 -1.45 12.17 -17.02
CA ARG A 147 -2.58 11.33 -17.43
C ARG A 147 -2.91 10.27 -16.40
N VAL A 148 -1.91 9.71 -15.72
CA VAL A 148 -2.10 8.70 -14.66
C VAL A 148 -2.74 9.35 -13.44
N ILE A 149 -2.22 10.51 -13.02
CA ILE A 149 -2.79 11.29 -11.91
C ILE A 149 -4.21 11.74 -12.25
N GLY A 150 -4.43 12.31 -13.44
CA GLY A 150 -5.73 12.76 -13.90
C GLY A 150 -6.76 11.63 -13.97
N SER A 151 -6.39 10.48 -14.56
CA SER A 151 -7.27 9.30 -14.63
C SER A 151 -7.64 8.77 -13.24
N TRP A 152 -6.72 8.88 -12.27
CA TRP A 152 -6.99 8.50 -10.89
C TRP A 152 -7.96 9.46 -10.21
N PHE A 153 -7.80 10.77 -10.39
CA PHE A 153 -8.78 11.75 -9.90
C PHE A 153 -10.15 11.56 -10.53
N ASP A 154 -10.23 11.26 -11.83
CA ASP A 154 -11.48 10.94 -12.51
C ASP A 154 -12.17 9.72 -11.90
N LEU A 155 -11.41 8.65 -11.63
CA LEU A 155 -11.90 7.45 -10.96
C LEU A 155 -12.42 7.78 -9.57
N LEU A 156 -11.66 8.54 -8.79
CA LEU A 156 -12.00 8.96 -7.44
C LEU A 156 -13.31 9.76 -7.45
N GLN A 157 -13.42 10.77 -8.31
CA GLN A 157 -14.60 11.62 -8.44
C GLN A 157 -15.84 10.80 -8.84
N LYS A 158 -15.70 9.94 -9.87
CA LYS A 158 -16.77 9.04 -10.30
C LYS A 158 -17.24 8.14 -9.16
N THR A 159 -16.32 7.64 -8.35
CA THR A 159 -16.63 6.76 -7.21
C THR A 159 -17.36 7.51 -6.10
N ILE A 160 -16.88 8.70 -5.73
CA ILE A 160 -17.52 9.56 -4.72
C ILE A 160 -18.96 9.88 -5.14
N VAL A 161 -19.18 10.27 -6.40
CA VAL A 161 -20.50 10.60 -6.93
C VAL A 161 -21.39 9.35 -7.01
N LYS A 162 -20.88 8.24 -7.53
CA LYS A 162 -21.66 6.99 -7.71
C LYS A 162 -22.21 6.44 -6.39
N TRP A 163 -21.41 6.50 -5.33
CA TRP A 163 -21.77 5.92 -4.03
C TRP A 163 -22.26 6.94 -3.00
N GLY A 164 -22.31 8.23 -3.36
CA GLY A 164 -22.75 9.31 -2.47
C GLY A 164 -21.87 9.44 -1.23
N ILE A 165 -20.55 9.37 -1.40
CA ILE A 165 -19.59 9.38 -0.29
C ILE A 165 -19.47 10.80 0.24
N ALA A 166 -19.80 11.00 1.52
CA ALA A 166 -19.61 12.27 2.18
C ALA A 166 -18.11 12.56 2.34
N SER A 167 -17.69 13.83 2.25
CA SER A 167 -16.29 14.22 2.44
C SER A 167 -15.73 13.70 3.78
N ASP A 168 -16.57 13.70 4.82
CA ASP A 168 -16.20 13.17 6.13
C ASP A 168 -15.97 11.65 6.11
N ASP A 169 -16.55 10.87 5.20
CA ASP A 169 -16.37 9.42 5.13
C ASP A 169 -15.22 9.00 4.19
N ILE A 170 -14.28 9.92 3.94
CA ILE A 170 -13.04 9.64 3.21
C ILE A 170 -11.91 9.40 4.20
N TYR A 171 -11.28 8.24 4.08
CA TYR A 171 -10.18 7.78 4.92
C TYR A 171 -8.93 7.57 4.08
N ASN A 172 -7.77 7.88 4.66
CA ASN A 172 -6.48 7.56 4.10
C ASN A 172 -5.72 6.65 5.07
N PHE A 173 -5.15 5.57 4.56
CA PHE A 173 -4.33 4.60 5.29
C PHE A 173 -2.95 4.55 4.66
N ASP A 174 -1.93 4.49 5.51
CA ASP A 174 -0.56 4.27 5.07
C ASP A 174 0.33 3.74 6.20
N GLU A 175 1.51 3.26 5.82
CA GLU A 175 2.47 2.63 6.72
C GLU A 175 3.78 3.43 6.75
N SER A 176 4.34 3.64 7.95
CA SER A 176 5.65 4.28 8.12
C SER A 176 6.57 3.42 8.95
N GLY A 177 7.81 3.23 8.48
CA GLY A 177 8.84 2.42 9.14
C GLY A 177 9.81 3.28 9.95
N TYR A 178 10.05 2.88 11.20
CA TYR A 178 10.94 3.55 12.14
C TYR A 178 12.08 2.62 12.54
N ALA A 179 13.32 3.03 12.29
CA ALA A 179 14.49 2.26 12.63
C ALA A 179 14.92 2.51 14.09
N MET A 180 15.13 1.43 14.85
CA MET A 180 15.52 1.47 16.26
C MET A 180 16.97 1.93 16.51
N SER A 181 17.81 2.14 15.48
CA SER A 181 19.21 2.57 15.68
C SER A 181 19.70 3.68 14.74
N VAL A 182 18.79 4.41 14.11
CA VAL A 182 19.20 5.50 13.21
C VAL A 182 18.95 6.84 13.90
N GLY A 183 20.01 7.40 14.48
CA GLY A 183 20.05 8.81 14.79
C GLY A 183 19.72 9.63 13.54
N ALA A 184 18.83 10.61 13.67
CA ALA A 184 18.53 11.54 12.59
C ALA A 184 19.81 12.23 12.09
N THR A 185 19.82 12.67 10.83
CA THR A 185 20.93 13.47 10.30
C THR A 185 21.09 14.73 11.14
N GLN A 186 22.25 14.89 11.80
CA GLN A 186 22.52 16.06 12.65
C GLN A 186 23.60 16.95 12.00
N THR A 187 23.40 18.26 12.09
CA THR A 187 24.44 19.23 11.75
C THR A 187 25.55 19.16 12.79
N ILE A 188 26.73 18.70 12.38
CA ILE A 188 27.93 18.68 13.22
C ILE A 188 28.72 19.97 13.04
N ILE A 189 29.26 20.52 14.13
CA ILE A 189 30.25 21.59 14.06
C ILE A 189 31.62 20.93 13.89
N THR A 190 32.30 21.22 12.77
CA THR A 190 33.67 20.77 12.49
C THR A 190 34.58 21.97 12.28
N SER A 191 35.90 21.78 12.33
CA SER A 191 36.82 22.84 11.91
C SER A 191 36.61 23.18 10.44
N ALA A 192 36.79 24.45 10.07
CA ALA A 192 36.63 24.93 8.70
C ALA A 192 37.59 24.24 7.71
N GLU A 193 38.71 23.72 8.21
CA GLU A 193 39.76 23.03 7.43
C GLU A 193 39.56 21.51 7.38
N TYR A 194 38.48 20.98 7.95
CA TYR A 194 38.20 19.54 7.94
C TYR A 194 37.60 19.10 6.60
N HIS A 195 38.33 18.26 5.85
CA HIS A 195 37.92 17.74 4.54
C HIS A 195 37.34 16.30 4.58
N GLY A 196 36.93 15.80 5.75
CA GLY A 196 36.35 14.46 5.91
C GLY A 196 34.85 14.46 6.22
N SER A 197 34.23 13.28 6.22
CA SER A 197 32.93 13.04 6.83
C SER A 197 33.14 12.26 8.13
N ARG A 198 32.69 12.79 9.27
CA ARG A 198 32.67 12.01 10.53
C ARG A 198 31.38 11.22 10.59
N ALA A 199 31.47 9.90 10.47
CA ALA A 199 30.37 9.01 10.79
C ALA A 199 30.19 8.98 12.31
N PHE A 200 28.99 9.31 12.80
CA PHE A 200 28.62 9.03 14.17
C PHE A 200 28.55 7.50 14.33
N LEU A 201 29.28 6.93 15.29
CA LEU A 201 29.30 5.48 15.55
C LEU A 201 27.87 5.02 15.89
N GLN A 202 27.25 4.26 14.98
CA GLN A 202 25.92 3.69 15.16
C GLN A 202 26.01 2.35 15.88
N ALA A 203 25.27 2.21 17.00
CA ALA A 203 25.08 0.95 17.69
C ALA A 203 24.08 0.05 16.93
N GLY A 204 24.61 -0.80 16.04
CA GLY A 204 24.23 -2.20 15.78
C GLY A 204 22.80 -2.63 15.42
N ASN A 205 21.75 -2.17 16.09
CA ASN A 205 20.43 -2.81 16.00
C ASN A 205 19.53 -2.21 14.91
N ARG A 206 19.61 -2.73 13.68
CA ARG A 206 18.82 -2.27 12.51
C ARG A 206 17.38 -2.81 12.49
N GLU A 207 16.79 -3.10 13.64
CA GLU A 207 15.39 -3.50 13.69
C GLU A 207 14.47 -2.31 13.35
N TRP A 208 13.38 -2.61 12.65
CA TRP A 208 12.37 -1.65 12.24
C TRP A 208 11.06 -1.94 12.95
N VAL A 209 10.36 -0.88 13.32
CA VAL A 209 8.98 -0.90 13.80
C VAL A 209 8.14 -0.19 12.76
N THR A 210 7.08 -0.82 12.28
CA THR A 210 6.14 -0.19 11.35
C THR A 210 4.96 0.35 12.13
N SER A 211 4.66 1.65 11.99
CA SER A 211 3.39 2.22 12.42
C SER A 211 2.42 2.23 11.25
N ILE A 212 1.25 1.63 11.46
CA ILE A 212 0.12 1.70 10.54
C ILE A 212 -0.81 2.79 11.06
N GLU A 213 -1.03 3.79 10.21
CA GLU A 213 -1.78 4.99 10.54
C GLU A 213 -2.98 5.16 9.61
N CYS A 214 -4.05 5.73 10.13
CA CYS A 214 -5.23 6.03 9.33
C CYS A 214 -5.89 7.32 9.79
N ILE A 215 -6.18 8.21 8.84
CA ILE A 215 -6.79 9.53 9.07
C ILE A 215 -8.08 9.68 8.27
N ARG A 216 -9.03 10.39 8.87
CA ARG A 216 -10.33 10.75 8.30
C ARG A 216 -10.28 12.21 7.87
N ALA A 217 -10.85 12.54 6.72
CA ALA A 217 -10.81 13.91 6.16
C ALA A 217 -11.40 14.99 7.08
N SER A 218 -12.30 14.62 8.00
CA SER A 218 -12.84 15.53 9.02
C SER A 218 -11.79 16.06 10.01
N GLY A 219 -10.60 15.46 10.05
CA GLY A 219 -9.50 15.82 10.94
C GLY A 219 -9.26 14.82 12.08
N ARG A 220 -9.88 13.63 12.04
CA ARG A 220 -9.73 12.61 13.08
C ARG A 220 -8.69 11.58 12.66
N VAL A 221 -7.77 11.25 13.56
CA VAL A 221 -6.85 10.10 13.43
C VAL A 221 -7.44 8.88 14.13
N LEU A 222 -7.26 7.70 13.55
CA LEU A 222 -7.57 6.43 14.20
C LEU A 222 -6.43 6.01 15.13
N PRO A 223 -6.68 5.11 16.09
CA PRO A 223 -5.61 4.57 16.92
C PRO A 223 -4.52 3.88 16.08
N PRO A 224 -3.24 3.91 16.50
CA PRO A 224 -2.15 3.25 15.76
C PRO A 224 -2.29 1.74 15.82
N LEU A 225 -1.73 1.08 14.80
CA LEU A 225 -1.29 -0.31 14.91
C LEU A 225 0.21 -0.38 14.70
N PHE A 226 0.97 -0.74 15.74
CA PHE A 226 2.40 -0.97 15.63
C PHE A 226 2.68 -2.43 15.29
N VAL A 227 3.56 -2.65 14.31
CA VAL A 227 3.96 -3.96 13.82
C VAL A 227 5.46 -4.10 14.04
N PHE A 228 5.87 -5.04 14.91
CA PHE A 228 7.28 -5.35 15.07
C PHE A 228 7.64 -6.60 14.31
N LYS A 229 8.91 -6.66 13.91
CA LYS A 229 9.51 -7.86 13.38
C LYS A 229 9.67 -8.92 14.48
N GLY A 230 9.12 -10.11 14.27
CA GLY A 230 9.28 -11.23 15.20
C GLY A 230 8.23 -12.32 15.04
N ALA A 231 8.51 -13.50 15.62
CA ALA A 231 7.57 -14.61 15.68
C ALA A 231 6.76 -14.65 16.99
N GLN A 232 7.28 -14.04 18.06
CA GLN A 232 6.66 -14.05 19.38
C GLN A 232 6.51 -12.63 19.91
N PHE A 233 5.36 -12.36 20.51
CA PHE A 233 5.08 -11.06 21.12
C PHE A 233 5.93 -10.90 22.40
N PRO A 234 6.76 -9.85 22.52
CA PRO A 234 7.60 -9.65 23.69
C PRO A 234 6.76 -9.43 24.95
N GLN A 235 7.09 -10.13 26.04
CA GLN A 235 6.30 -10.07 27.27
C GLN A 235 6.33 -8.68 27.92
N HIS A 236 7.45 -7.95 27.83
CA HIS A 236 7.59 -6.59 28.35
C HIS A 236 6.63 -5.60 27.68
N LEU A 237 6.29 -5.80 26.40
CA LEU A 237 5.35 -4.93 25.68
C LEU A 237 3.89 -5.16 26.08
N ARG A 238 3.55 -6.25 26.79
CA ARG A 238 2.15 -6.56 27.14
C ARG A 238 1.56 -5.59 28.16
N SER A 239 2.42 -4.99 28.98
CA SER A 239 2.04 -4.03 30.01
C SER A 239 2.38 -2.58 29.61
N HIS A 240 2.69 -2.35 28.33
CA HIS A 240 3.12 -1.04 27.87
C HIS A 240 1.99 -0.01 28.03
N PRO A 241 2.27 1.21 28.53
CA PRO A 241 1.25 2.25 28.74
C PRO A 241 0.51 2.68 27.47
N ILE A 242 1.02 2.35 26.29
CA ILE A 242 0.35 2.62 25.00
C ILE A 242 -1.06 2.03 24.95
N PHE A 243 -1.35 0.94 25.67
CA PHE A 243 -2.70 0.39 25.76
C PHE A 243 -3.68 1.28 26.54
N ASN A 244 -3.19 2.27 27.28
CA ASN A 244 -4.01 3.31 27.88
C ASN A 244 -4.46 4.37 26.86
N HIS A 245 -3.85 4.42 25.66
CA HIS A 245 -4.40 5.17 24.54
C HIS A 245 -5.49 4.34 23.88
N ASP A 246 -6.74 4.82 23.96
CA ASP A 246 -7.91 4.11 23.48
C ASP A 246 -7.72 3.53 22.07
N GLY A 247 -7.76 2.21 21.99
CA GLY A 247 -7.75 1.44 20.74
C GLY A 247 -6.38 1.21 20.09
N ALA A 248 -5.27 1.71 20.66
CA ALA A 248 -3.93 1.42 20.14
C ALA A 248 -3.62 -0.08 20.22
N ARG A 249 -2.93 -0.63 19.21
CA ARG A 249 -2.61 -2.06 19.17
C ARG A 249 -1.15 -2.30 18.79
N LEU A 250 -0.61 -3.39 19.32
CA LEU A 250 0.72 -3.91 19.00
C LEU A 250 0.57 -5.32 18.41
N THR A 251 1.30 -5.63 17.35
CA THR A 251 1.29 -6.97 16.73
C THR A 251 2.66 -7.34 16.17
N MET A 252 2.84 -8.63 15.86
CA MET A 252 4.06 -9.19 15.29
C MET A 252 3.84 -9.60 13.84
N SER A 253 4.86 -9.37 13.01
CA SER A 253 4.97 -9.92 11.66
C SER A 253 6.38 -10.49 11.48
N LEU A 254 6.53 -11.63 10.82
CA LEU A 254 7.85 -12.22 10.56
C LEU A 254 8.78 -11.26 9.81
N ASN A 255 8.20 -10.43 8.94
CA ASN A 255 8.94 -9.47 8.12
C ASN A 255 8.90 -8.04 8.68
N GLY A 256 8.12 -7.79 9.73
CA GLY A 256 7.97 -6.44 10.33
C GLY A 256 7.09 -5.46 9.55
N GLY A 257 6.55 -5.85 8.39
CA GLY A 257 5.59 -5.05 7.60
C GLY A 257 4.26 -5.76 7.36
N ALA A 258 3.35 -5.11 6.63
CA ALA A 258 2.07 -5.72 6.27
C ALA A 258 2.22 -6.98 5.44
N THR A 259 1.60 -8.04 5.95
CA THR A 259 1.33 -9.27 5.19
C THR A 259 -0.13 -9.25 4.73
N ASN A 260 -0.46 -10.05 3.71
CA ASN A 260 -1.83 -10.28 3.25
C ASN A 260 -2.82 -10.53 4.41
N ARG A 261 -2.39 -11.32 5.40
CA ARG A 261 -3.19 -11.60 6.60
C ARG A 261 -3.31 -10.40 7.53
N LEU A 262 -2.25 -9.59 7.65
CA LEU A 262 -2.27 -8.42 8.51
C LEU A 262 -3.20 -7.34 7.96
N GLY A 263 -3.25 -7.15 6.64
CA GLY A 263 -4.17 -6.20 6.00
C GLY A 263 -5.64 -6.54 6.29
N ALA A 264 -6.05 -7.80 6.04
CA ALA A 264 -7.40 -8.26 6.34
C ALA A 264 -7.73 -8.20 7.84
N TRP A 265 -6.78 -8.58 8.69
CA TRP A 265 -6.95 -8.48 10.14
C TRP A 265 -7.11 -7.03 10.60
N TRP A 266 -6.28 -6.11 10.10
CA TRP A 266 -6.37 -4.69 10.41
C TRP A 266 -7.73 -4.14 10.00
N LEU A 267 -8.20 -4.45 8.79
CA LEU A 267 -9.48 -3.96 8.30
C LEU A 267 -10.63 -4.40 9.21
N LYS A 268 -10.68 -5.70 9.53
CA LYS A 268 -11.74 -6.32 10.33
C LYS A 268 -11.71 -5.96 11.81
N HIS A 269 -10.53 -5.95 12.40
CA HIS A 269 -10.38 -5.89 13.86
C HIS A 269 -9.87 -4.54 14.37
N HIS A 270 -9.45 -3.65 13.47
CA HIS A 270 -8.91 -2.34 13.84
C HIS A 270 -9.62 -1.20 13.11
N PHE A 271 -9.70 -1.20 11.78
CA PHE A 271 -10.36 -0.12 11.04
C PHE A 271 -11.87 -0.05 11.33
N ILE A 272 -12.62 -1.10 10.99
CA ILE A 272 -14.09 -1.14 11.12
C ILE A 272 -14.57 -0.81 12.55
N PRO A 273 -13.94 -1.31 13.63
CA PRO A 273 -14.34 -0.94 14.98
C PRO A 273 -14.06 0.52 15.36
N ASN A 274 -13.05 1.17 14.74
CA ASN A 274 -12.58 2.50 15.15
C ASN A 274 -13.13 3.67 14.30
N ILE A 275 -13.68 3.42 13.11
CA ILE A 275 -14.23 4.48 12.25
C ILE A 275 -15.44 5.22 12.88
N GLY A 276 -16.14 4.57 13.82
CA GLY A 276 -17.32 5.13 14.49
C GLY A 276 -18.49 5.36 13.54
N THR A 277 -19.32 6.36 13.84
CA THR A 277 -20.49 6.72 13.02
C THR A 277 -20.04 7.34 11.69
N ARG A 278 -20.60 6.82 10.59
CA ARG A 278 -20.45 7.35 9.23
C ARG A 278 -21.51 8.42 8.96
N ALA A 279 -21.19 9.39 8.13
CA ALA A 279 -22.16 10.40 7.69
C ALA A 279 -23.12 9.83 6.64
N GLY A 280 -22.63 8.94 5.77
CA GLY A 280 -23.38 8.22 4.75
C GLY A 280 -23.31 6.70 4.90
N LYS A 281 -23.89 6.00 3.92
CA LYS A 281 -23.91 4.53 3.86
C LYS A 281 -22.53 3.94 3.54
N TYR A 282 -21.84 4.54 2.57
CA TYR A 282 -20.54 4.08 2.09
C TYR A 282 -19.43 5.00 2.61
N CYS A 283 -18.28 4.41 2.93
CA CYS A 283 -17.05 5.17 3.15
C CYS A 283 -15.99 4.80 2.12
N LEU A 284 -15.13 5.76 1.80
CA LEU A 284 -13.99 5.57 0.91
C LEU A 284 -12.71 5.34 1.72
N LEU A 285 -11.96 4.31 1.34
CA LEU A 285 -10.66 4.01 1.93
C LEU A 285 -9.57 4.11 0.85
N ILE A 286 -8.70 5.12 0.98
CA ILE A 286 -7.60 5.40 0.05
C ILE A 286 -6.32 4.78 0.61
N LEU A 287 -5.72 3.89 -0.18
CA LEU A 287 -4.58 3.05 0.21
C LEU A 287 -3.44 3.20 -0.81
N ASN A 288 -2.20 2.92 -0.41
CA ASN A 288 -1.13 2.72 -1.38
C ASN A 288 -1.37 1.43 -2.20
N GLY A 289 -0.81 1.29 -3.40
CA GLY A 289 -0.99 0.10 -4.26
C GLY A 289 -0.07 -1.08 -3.91
N HIS A 290 0.50 -1.14 -2.70
CA HIS A 290 1.59 -2.06 -2.35
C HIS A 290 1.31 -2.80 -1.03
N GLY A 291 1.34 -4.13 -1.03
CA GLY A 291 1.30 -4.92 0.21
C GLY A 291 0.02 -5.73 0.43
N GLY A 292 -0.35 -5.90 1.70
CA GLY A 292 -1.29 -6.92 2.20
C GLY A 292 -2.79 -6.68 1.96
N HIS A 293 -3.17 -5.55 1.39
CA HIS A 293 -4.56 -5.08 1.18
C HIS A 293 -5.07 -5.30 -0.24
N LEU A 294 -4.33 -6.07 -1.03
CA LEU A 294 -4.68 -6.47 -2.40
C LEU A 294 -5.06 -7.95 -2.44
N THR A 295 -5.92 -8.37 -1.52
CA THR A 295 -6.34 -9.76 -1.35
C THR A 295 -7.86 -9.89 -1.50
N PRO A 296 -8.37 -11.04 -1.98
CA PRO A 296 -9.82 -11.27 -2.04
C PRO A 296 -10.48 -11.20 -0.66
N GLU A 297 -9.79 -11.65 0.39
CA GLU A 297 -10.29 -11.57 1.76
C GLU A 297 -10.48 -10.10 2.19
N PHE A 298 -9.49 -9.24 1.92
CA PHE A 298 -9.60 -7.81 2.20
C PHE A 298 -10.75 -7.17 1.42
N ASP A 299 -10.88 -7.52 0.15
CA ASP A 299 -11.93 -7.02 -0.74
C ASP A 299 -13.33 -7.43 -0.29
N GLN A 300 -13.51 -8.69 0.09
CA GLN A 300 -14.77 -9.20 0.65
C GLN A 300 -15.15 -8.45 1.93
N ILE A 301 -14.19 -8.24 2.83
CA ILE A 301 -14.44 -7.48 4.07
C ILE A 301 -14.86 -6.05 3.73
N CYS A 302 -14.29 -5.44 2.68
CA CYS A 302 -14.70 -4.12 2.23
C CYS A 302 -16.16 -4.13 1.74
N GLU A 303 -16.52 -5.08 0.87
CA GLU A 303 -17.87 -5.21 0.32
C GLU A 303 -18.91 -5.44 1.42
N ASP A 304 -18.66 -6.40 2.32
CA ASP A 304 -19.55 -6.76 3.44
C ASP A 304 -19.82 -5.57 4.37
N ASN A 305 -18.90 -4.61 4.43
CA ASN A 305 -18.95 -3.46 5.35
C ASN A 305 -19.16 -2.12 4.62
N GLN A 306 -19.57 -2.14 3.35
CA GLN A 306 -19.87 -0.93 2.56
C GLN A 306 -18.67 0.03 2.49
N ILE A 307 -17.47 -0.53 2.38
CA ILE A 307 -16.20 0.21 2.22
C ILE A 307 -15.80 0.11 0.75
N ILE A 308 -15.49 1.24 0.14
CA ILE A 308 -14.94 1.28 -1.22
C ILE A 308 -13.45 1.58 -1.13
N ALA A 309 -12.62 0.61 -1.51
CA ALA A 309 -11.16 0.79 -1.54
C ALA A 309 -10.72 1.38 -2.89
N ILE A 310 -9.90 2.43 -2.86
CA ILE A 310 -9.20 2.97 -4.04
C ILE A 310 -7.71 2.98 -3.77
N TYR A 311 -6.93 2.55 -4.77
CA TYR A 311 -5.47 2.45 -4.65
C TYR A 311 -4.81 3.61 -5.38
N VAL A 312 -3.86 4.26 -4.70
CA VAL A 312 -3.06 5.33 -5.28
C VAL A 312 -1.99 4.75 -6.22
N PRO A 313 -1.75 5.36 -7.39
CA PRO A 313 -0.67 4.96 -8.27
C PRO A 313 0.67 5.06 -7.53
N GLY A 314 1.46 3.98 -7.51
CA GLY A 314 2.70 3.94 -6.72
C GLY A 314 3.75 4.98 -7.10
N SER A 315 3.70 5.55 -8.31
CA SER A 315 4.56 6.68 -8.70
C SER A 315 4.17 8.00 -8.05
N ALA A 316 2.94 8.13 -7.58
CA ALA A 316 2.28 9.38 -7.17
C ALA A 316 1.89 9.41 -5.68
N SER A 317 2.30 8.43 -4.87
CA SER A 317 1.97 8.38 -3.44
C SER A 317 2.33 9.68 -2.72
N HIS A 318 3.54 10.20 -2.96
CA HIS A 318 4.02 11.45 -2.36
C HIS A 318 3.24 12.73 -2.74
N LEU A 319 2.32 12.65 -3.70
CA LEU A 319 1.41 13.74 -4.08
C LEU A 319 -0.04 13.47 -3.64
N LEU A 320 -0.45 12.20 -3.59
CA LEU A 320 -1.86 11.79 -3.48
C LEU A 320 -2.21 11.12 -2.16
N GLN A 321 -1.23 10.81 -1.30
CA GLN A 321 -1.43 10.25 0.04
C GLN A 321 -1.39 11.36 1.09
N PRO A 322 -2.53 11.75 1.70
CA PRO A 322 -2.57 12.73 2.79
C PRO A 322 -1.55 12.49 3.91
N LEU A 323 -1.34 11.24 4.30
CA LEU A 323 -0.34 10.87 5.30
C LEU A 323 1.08 11.26 4.87
N ASP A 324 1.51 10.88 3.66
CA ASP A 324 2.83 11.24 3.10
C ASP A 324 3.01 12.75 2.90
N VAL A 325 1.96 13.44 2.42
CA VAL A 325 2.03 14.84 2.01
C VAL A 325 2.18 15.80 3.20
N GLY A 326 1.75 15.40 4.42
CA GLY A 326 1.81 16.29 5.58
C GLY A 326 2.10 15.59 6.90
N CYS A 327 1.19 14.72 7.37
CA CYS A 327 1.29 14.15 8.73
C CYS A 327 2.60 13.39 8.97
N PHE A 328 3.03 12.52 8.05
CA PHE A 328 4.25 11.74 8.20
C PHE A 328 5.52 12.60 8.19
N TRP A 329 5.53 13.71 7.46
CA TRP A 329 6.65 14.64 7.51
C TRP A 329 6.87 15.18 8.94
N ILE A 330 5.80 15.62 9.61
CA ILE A 330 5.86 16.11 10.99
C ILE A 330 6.21 14.97 11.95
N LEU A 331 5.56 13.82 11.78
CA LEU A 331 5.76 12.64 12.62
C LEU A 331 7.22 12.19 12.60
N ASN A 332 7.83 12.11 11.40
CA ASN A 332 9.21 11.69 11.22
C ASN A 332 10.20 12.73 11.75
N ALA A 333 9.92 14.02 11.60
CA ALA A 333 10.73 15.09 12.17
C ALA A 333 10.76 15.01 13.71
N ARG A 334 9.59 14.90 14.35
CA ARG A 334 9.47 14.78 15.81
C ARG A 334 10.04 13.50 16.37
N TYR A 335 9.88 12.39 15.67
CA TYR A 335 10.55 11.14 16.01
C TYR A 335 12.09 11.33 16.02
N GLY A 336 12.66 11.92 14.95
CA GLY A 336 14.09 12.19 14.86
C GLY A 336 14.63 13.13 15.94
N GLU A 337 13.84 14.13 16.33
CA GLU A 337 14.15 15.04 17.45
C GLU A 337 14.17 14.30 18.80
N GLY A 338 13.18 13.45 19.05
CA GLY A 338 13.11 12.67 20.27
C GLY A 338 14.24 11.64 20.37
N VAL A 339 14.56 10.95 19.26
CA VAL A 339 15.75 10.08 19.13
C VAL A 339 17.02 10.87 19.51
N SER A 340 17.19 12.06 18.93
CA SER A 340 18.35 12.93 19.20
C SER A 340 18.43 13.35 20.67
N THR A 341 17.30 13.60 21.31
CA THR A 341 17.21 13.98 22.73
C THR A 341 17.62 12.83 23.65
N LEU A 342 17.13 11.61 23.38
CA LEU A 342 17.55 10.42 24.13
C LEU A 342 19.07 10.20 24.01
N THR A 343 19.63 10.34 22.82
CA THR A 343 21.09 10.23 22.60
C THR A 343 21.87 11.28 23.38
N ARG A 344 21.42 12.55 23.39
CA ARG A 344 22.07 13.62 24.19
C ARG A 344 22.02 13.34 25.70
N ASN A 345 20.98 12.65 26.16
CA ASN A 345 20.81 12.25 27.55
C ASN A 345 21.55 10.96 27.92
N GLY A 346 22.39 10.42 27.02
CA GLY A 346 23.21 9.24 27.26
C GLY A 346 22.52 7.90 26.95
N ILE A 347 21.31 7.91 26.42
CA ILE A 347 20.60 6.70 25.97
C ILE A 347 21.03 6.39 24.53
N ASN A 348 22.00 5.48 24.42
CA ASN A 348 22.64 5.13 23.14
C ASN A 348 21.96 3.96 22.40
N THR A 349 20.98 3.32 23.02
CA THR A 349 20.21 2.22 22.45
C THR A 349 18.74 2.54 22.59
N ILE A 350 18.01 2.54 21.47
CA ILE A 350 16.57 2.76 21.45
C ILE A 350 15.90 1.40 21.34
N ASP A 351 15.16 1.01 22.37
CA ASP A 351 14.40 -0.23 22.41
C ASP A 351 12.98 -0.05 21.85
N LYS A 352 12.17 -1.11 21.92
CA LYS A 352 10.83 -1.13 21.31
C LYS A 352 9.88 -0.18 22.03
N GLU A 353 9.99 -0.12 23.35
CA GLU A 353 9.28 0.79 24.24
C GLU A 353 9.59 2.24 23.89
N ASN A 354 10.88 2.60 23.77
CA ASN A 354 11.28 3.94 23.37
C ASN A 354 10.70 4.32 22.00
N VAL A 355 10.72 3.41 21.02
CA VAL A 355 10.10 3.69 19.71
C VAL A 355 8.60 3.94 19.83
N ILE A 356 7.87 3.14 20.60
CA ILE A 356 6.44 3.35 20.83
C ILE A 356 6.19 4.73 21.46
N ASP A 357 6.92 5.08 22.52
CA ASP A 357 6.74 6.34 23.24
C ASP A 357 7.10 7.55 22.37
N LEU A 358 8.20 7.46 21.61
CA LEU A 358 8.61 8.50 20.68
C LEU A 358 7.56 8.74 19.60
N ILE A 359 7.00 7.67 19.00
CA ILE A 359 5.94 7.80 18.00
C ILE A 359 4.66 8.32 18.66
N ALA A 360 4.28 7.82 19.83
CA ALA A 360 3.09 8.29 20.56
C ALA A 360 3.16 9.79 20.87
N ASN A 361 4.33 10.29 21.27
CA ASN A 361 4.55 11.71 21.49
C ASN A 361 4.52 12.50 20.17
N ALA A 362 5.24 12.03 19.15
CA ALA A 362 5.26 12.67 17.83
C ALA A 362 3.86 12.74 17.17
N ARG A 363 2.99 11.76 17.44
CA ARG A 363 1.61 11.73 16.97
C ARG A 363 0.79 12.93 17.46
N MET A 364 1.03 13.42 18.68
CA MET A 364 0.28 14.55 19.23
C MET A 364 0.47 15.82 18.41
N ASP A 365 1.69 16.02 17.87
CA ASP A 365 2.02 17.14 16.99
C ASP A 365 1.61 16.88 15.53
N ALA A 366 1.80 15.65 15.05
CA ALA A 366 1.58 15.29 13.65
C ALA A 366 0.08 15.24 13.28
N PHE A 367 -0.74 14.68 14.17
CA PHE A 367 -2.14 14.34 13.89
C PHE A 367 -3.13 15.34 14.50
N THR A 368 -2.83 16.63 14.41
CA THR A 368 -3.80 17.68 14.74
C THR A 368 -4.88 17.77 13.66
N VAL A 369 -6.06 18.28 14.04
CA VAL A 369 -7.18 18.51 13.10
C VAL A 369 -6.74 19.37 11.91
N SER A 370 -5.94 20.41 12.18
CA SER A 370 -5.43 21.32 11.15
C SER A 370 -4.48 20.61 10.18
N ASN A 371 -3.52 19.83 10.70
CA ASN A 371 -2.56 19.10 9.85
C ASN A 371 -3.26 18.08 8.97
N ILE A 372 -4.20 17.31 9.53
CA ILE A 372 -4.95 16.31 8.77
C ILE A 372 -5.76 16.97 7.66
N ARG A 373 -6.53 18.02 7.96
CA ARG A 373 -7.31 18.74 6.94
C ARG A 373 -6.42 19.36 5.87
N TYR A 374 -5.29 19.95 6.27
CA TYR A 374 -4.31 20.49 5.34
C TYR A 374 -3.70 19.40 4.45
N SER A 375 -3.43 18.22 4.98
CA SER A 375 -2.98 17.05 4.22
C SER A 375 -3.99 16.64 3.14
N PHE A 376 -5.28 16.56 3.48
CA PHE A 376 -6.34 16.23 2.51
C PHE A 376 -6.54 17.33 1.45
N LEU A 377 -6.45 18.60 1.84
CA LEU A 377 -6.47 19.74 0.93
C LEU A 377 -5.29 19.69 -0.03
N THR A 378 -4.08 19.48 0.50
CA THR A 378 -2.85 19.47 -0.29
C THR A 378 -2.83 18.31 -1.28
N ALA A 379 -3.38 17.15 -0.91
CA ALA A 379 -3.57 16.01 -1.82
C ALA A 379 -4.74 16.19 -2.81
N GLY A 380 -5.46 17.32 -2.77
CA GLY A 380 -6.56 17.64 -3.70
C GLY A 380 -7.83 16.81 -3.48
N LEU A 381 -8.01 16.23 -2.28
CA LEU A 381 -9.11 15.29 -2.01
C LEU A 381 -10.31 15.98 -1.35
N VAL A 382 -10.06 16.84 -0.35
CA VAL A 382 -11.10 17.55 0.40
C VAL A 382 -10.66 18.99 0.71
N PRO A 383 -11.28 20.01 0.10
CA PRO A 383 -12.20 19.93 -1.05
C PRO A 383 -11.52 19.28 -2.26
N PHE A 384 -12.33 18.64 -3.11
CA PHE A 384 -11.82 17.95 -4.29
C PHE A 384 -11.28 18.96 -5.31
N ASN A 385 -9.97 18.90 -5.60
CA ASN A 385 -9.29 19.79 -6.53
C ASN A 385 -8.10 19.09 -7.21
N ALA A 386 -8.40 18.37 -8.29
CA ALA A 386 -7.38 17.69 -9.10
C ALA A 386 -6.41 18.68 -9.81
N HIS A 387 -6.91 19.86 -10.18
CA HIS A 387 -6.16 20.84 -10.98
C HIS A 387 -4.91 21.32 -10.25
N GLU A 388 -5.06 21.67 -8.98
CA GLU A 388 -3.96 22.21 -8.17
C GLU A 388 -2.81 21.21 -7.99
N VAL A 389 -3.13 19.92 -7.87
CA VAL A 389 -2.13 18.85 -7.78
C VAL A 389 -1.43 18.63 -9.12
N LEU A 390 -2.20 18.64 -10.22
CA LEU A 390 -1.65 18.49 -11.57
C LEU A 390 -0.71 19.67 -11.92
N GLU A 391 -1.06 20.90 -11.58
CA GLU A 391 -0.17 22.06 -11.77
C GLU A 391 1.12 21.93 -10.96
N ARG A 392 1.03 21.53 -9.67
CA ARG A 392 2.21 21.28 -8.83
C ARG A 392 3.12 20.18 -9.37
N SER A 393 2.55 19.16 -10.01
CA SER A 393 3.31 18.10 -10.68
C SER A 393 4.04 18.61 -11.93
N ASN A 394 3.45 19.56 -12.66
CA ASN A 394 4.03 20.16 -13.86
C ASN A 394 5.14 21.17 -13.56
N VAL A 395 5.02 21.99 -12.50
CA VAL A 395 6.04 22.99 -12.12
C VAL A 395 7.39 22.35 -11.77
N ARG A 396 7.40 21.09 -11.31
CA ARG A 396 8.64 20.31 -11.10
C ARG A 396 9.32 19.86 -12.40
N LEU A 397 8.63 19.88 -13.55
CA LEU A 397 9.22 19.54 -14.86
C LEU A 397 10.03 20.70 -15.44
N ASP A 398 9.60 21.94 -15.20
CA ASP A 398 10.21 23.14 -15.80
C ASP A 398 11.43 23.68 -15.03
N SER A 399 11.66 23.22 -13.80
CA SER A 399 12.72 23.72 -12.91
C SER A 399 14.03 22.90 -12.95
N ARG A 400 14.25 22.08 -14.00
CA ARG A 400 15.55 21.44 -14.20
C ARG A 400 16.53 22.45 -14.82
N PRO A 401 17.65 22.80 -14.16
CA PRO A 401 18.69 23.56 -14.83
C PRO A 401 19.24 22.75 -16.01
N PRO A 402 19.64 23.40 -17.12
CA PRO A 402 20.28 22.72 -18.23
C PRO A 402 21.46 21.89 -17.73
N ARG A 403 21.52 20.62 -18.12
CA ARG A 403 22.71 19.80 -17.85
C ARG A 403 23.87 20.37 -18.65
N ASP A 404 24.89 20.88 -17.97
CA ASP A 404 26.20 21.04 -18.56
C ASP A 404 26.67 19.68 -19.06
N ASN A 405 26.86 19.59 -20.38
CA ASN A 405 27.43 18.45 -21.07
C ASN A 405 28.89 18.30 -20.63
N PHE A 406 29.16 17.54 -19.58
CA PHE A 406 30.48 16.95 -19.41
C PHE A 406 30.65 15.87 -20.48
N SER A 407 31.41 16.25 -21.50
CA SER A 407 31.81 15.45 -22.65
C SER A 407 32.17 14.02 -22.27
N GLN A 408 31.57 13.08 -23.01
CA GLN A 408 31.96 11.68 -23.06
C GLN A 408 33.48 11.57 -23.25
N ARG A 409 34.17 11.01 -22.26
CA ARG A 409 35.55 10.54 -22.43
C ARG A 409 35.52 9.32 -23.35
N ALA A 410 36.09 9.49 -24.53
CA ALA A 410 36.36 8.41 -25.46
C ALA A 410 37.30 7.39 -24.82
N VAL A 411 36.95 6.12 -24.99
CA VAL A 411 37.80 4.97 -24.69
C VAL A 411 38.89 4.94 -25.77
N SER A 412 40.16 5.11 -25.39
CA SER A 412 41.27 4.79 -26.27
C SER A 412 42.36 4.06 -25.51
N SER A 413 42.77 2.95 -26.11
CA SER A 413 43.85 2.03 -25.77
C SER A 413 45.17 2.73 -25.52
N GLY A 414 45.83 2.39 -24.42
CA GLY A 414 47.24 2.70 -24.18
C GLY A 414 48.09 1.45 -24.38
N SER A 415 48.96 1.49 -25.39
CA SER A 415 50.18 0.69 -25.47
C SER A 415 51.33 1.62 -25.84
N ASP A 416 52.45 1.41 -25.14
CA ASP A 416 53.84 1.71 -25.47
C ASP A 416 54.41 3.15 -25.37
N SER A 417 55.29 3.27 -24.37
CA SER A 417 56.72 3.65 -24.48
C SER A 417 57.15 5.11 -24.65
N ASP A 418 57.73 5.60 -23.54
CA ASP A 418 59.15 5.99 -23.36
C ASP A 418 59.45 7.47 -22.96
N PRO A 419 60.42 7.67 -22.03
CA PRO A 419 60.66 8.91 -21.29
C PRO A 419 61.80 9.73 -21.90
N ASN A 420 61.65 11.05 -21.93
CA ASN A 420 62.72 12.05 -21.81
C ASN A 420 62.19 13.42 -22.24
N SER A 421 62.09 14.37 -21.30
CA SER A 421 62.43 15.78 -21.54
C SER A 421 62.38 16.58 -20.24
N VAL A 422 63.42 17.38 -20.05
CA VAL A 422 63.88 18.04 -18.82
C VAL A 422 63.56 19.55 -18.86
N TRP A 423 63.15 20.08 -17.70
CA TRP A 423 63.31 21.41 -17.07
C TRP A 423 63.67 22.72 -17.85
N THR A 424 62.71 23.69 -17.86
CA THR A 424 62.74 25.20 -17.62
C THR A 424 63.66 26.17 -18.42
N PRO A 425 63.68 27.52 -18.17
CA PRO A 425 62.63 28.56 -18.01
C PRO A 425 62.88 29.80 -18.93
N SER A 426 61.94 30.76 -19.07
CA SER A 426 62.27 32.14 -19.51
C SER A 426 61.21 33.19 -19.11
N ASN A 427 61.72 34.32 -18.61
CA ASN A 427 61.05 35.51 -18.07
C ASN A 427 60.48 36.46 -19.13
N SER A 428 59.41 37.20 -18.78
CA SER A 428 59.30 38.64 -19.07
C SER A 428 58.38 39.41 -18.09
N ILE A 429 59.05 40.16 -17.22
CA ILE A 429 58.82 41.46 -16.55
C ILE A 429 57.52 42.27 -16.91
N ASN A 430 56.57 42.36 -15.95
CA ASN A 430 56.06 43.53 -15.15
C ASN A 430 55.62 44.89 -15.80
N PRO A 431 54.84 45.80 -15.12
CA PRO A 431 53.92 45.71 -13.94
C PRO A 431 52.67 46.70 -14.01
N PRO A 432 52.15 47.38 -12.94
CA PRO A 432 50.74 47.27 -12.53
C PRO A 432 49.96 48.61 -12.40
N ILE A 433 48.66 48.56 -12.07
CA ILE A 433 47.91 49.72 -11.54
C ILE A 433 47.25 49.35 -10.20
N ARG A 434 47.47 50.21 -9.21
CA ARG A 434 46.96 50.23 -7.83
C ARG A 434 46.03 51.44 -7.66
N ILE A 435 45.07 51.36 -6.73
CA ILE A 435 44.46 52.41 -5.84
C ILE A 435 43.03 51.91 -5.50
N GLN A 436 42.49 51.92 -4.28
CA GLN A 436 42.91 52.22 -2.91
C GLN A 436 41.93 51.53 -1.93
N LYS A 437 42.42 51.23 -0.72
CA LYS A 437 41.63 50.90 0.47
C LYS A 437 41.07 52.18 1.08
N ASP A 438 39.92 52.08 1.74
CA ASP A 438 39.70 52.78 3.00
C ASP A 438 39.27 51.79 4.08
N SER A 439 39.92 51.94 5.23
CA SER A 439 39.71 51.19 6.46
C SER A 439 39.69 52.21 7.60
N THR A 440 38.71 52.12 8.49
CA THR A 440 38.80 52.68 9.83
C THR A 440 38.43 51.61 10.84
N SER A 441 39.43 51.25 11.65
CA SER A 441 39.31 50.53 12.91
C SER A 441 39.09 51.55 14.04
N LEU A 442 38.40 51.17 15.12
CA LEU A 442 38.83 51.44 16.51
C LEU A 442 37.92 50.78 17.58
N SER A 443 38.61 50.04 18.45
CA SER A 443 38.45 49.88 19.91
C SER A 443 37.18 49.27 20.54
N SER A 444 37.38 48.14 21.22
CA SER A 444 36.68 47.73 22.46
C SER A 444 37.06 48.64 23.65
N PRO A 445 36.31 48.63 24.77
CA PRO A 445 36.76 47.78 25.89
C PRO A 445 35.63 47.12 26.74
N MET A 446 36.10 46.23 27.63
CA MET A 446 35.41 45.40 28.61
C MET A 446 34.63 46.14 29.73
N GLY A 447 33.71 45.40 30.36
CA GLY A 447 33.64 45.30 31.83
C GLY A 447 32.33 45.72 32.50
N ASN A 448 31.55 44.76 33.03
CA ASN A 448 31.33 44.57 34.48
C ASN A 448 30.17 43.60 34.78
N GLU A 449 30.48 42.57 35.57
CA GLU A 449 29.56 41.83 36.46
C GLU A 449 28.99 42.77 37.55
N VAL A 450 27.78 42.49 38.08
CA VAL A 450 27.49 42.33 39.53
C VAL A 450 26.11 41.66 39.70
N ASP A 451 26.14 40.60 40.51
CA ASP A 451 25.16 39.86 41.35
C ASP A 451 23.67 40.26 41.54
N SER A 452 22.79 39.25 41.39
CA SER A 452 21.90 38.53 42.37
C SER A 452 21.05 39.32 43.43
N PRO A 453 20.03 38.77 44.15
CA PRO A 453 19.31 37.46 44.09
C PRO A 453 17.75 37.49 44.33
N SER A 454 17.16 36.27 44.27
CA SER A 454 16.06 35.72 45.13
C SER A 454 14.58 36.07 44.90
N LEU A 455 13.74 35.03 44.67
CA LEU A 455 12.77 34.49 45.67
C LEU A 455 11.85 33.41 45.04
N PHE A 456 11.96 32.18 45.55
CA PHE A 456 10.95 31.11 45.56
C PHE A 456 9.97 31.39 46.74
N PRO A 457 8.72 30.86 46.80
CA PRO A 457 8.50 29.42 46.99
C PRO A 457 7.25 28.78 46.36
N THR A 458 7.45 27.50 46.03
CA THR A 458 6.48 26.43 45.95
C THR A 458 6.13 25.96 47.36
N GLU A 459 4.85 25.75 47.67
CA GLU A 459 4.44 24.86 48.77
C GLU A 459 3.15 24.13 48.42
N ALA A 460 3.01 22.95 49.01
CA ALA A 460 2.18 21.84 48.58
C ALA A 460 0.90 21.67 49.40
N THR A 461 0.07 20.73 48.92
CA THR A 461 -0.94 19.93 49.65
C THR A 461 -2.19 20.62 50.19
N ASP A 462 -3.36 20.20 49.68
CA ASP A 462 -4.37 19.65 50.58
C ASP A 462 -5.29 18.62 49.90
N GLN A 463 -5.45 17.48 50.57
CA GLN A 463 -6.39 16.42 50.24
C GLN A 463 -7.77 16.77 50.83
N LYS A 464 -8.85 16.56 50.08
CA LYS A 464 -10.17 16.32 50.67
C LYS A 464 -10.89 15.16 50.01
N ILE A 465 -10.80 14.03 50.70
CA ILE A 465 -11.71 12.89 50.65
C ILE A 465 -13.09 13.36 51.13
N THR A 466 -14.15 13.09 50.36
CA THR A 466 -15.46 12.76 50.95
C THR A 466 -16.15 11.67 50.13
N ASN A 467 -16.57 10.65 50.87
CA ASN A 467 -17.32 9.47 50.46
C ASN A 467 -18.78 9.79 50.15
N ASN A 468 -19.38 9.03 49.24
CA ASN A 468 -20.74 8.45 49.35
C ASN A 468 -20.83 7.31 48.33
N ARG A 469 -20.72 6.03 48.73
CA ARG A 469 -21.75 5.12 49.27
C ARG A 469 -22.98 4.90 48.38
N ASP A 470 -23.04 3.63 47.96
CA ASP A 470 -24.20 2.75 47.81
C ASP A 470 -25.24 3.05 46.73
N LEU A 471 -25.41 2.08 45.81
CA LEU A 471 -26.58 1.20 45.83
C LEU A 471 -26.34 -0.07 45.00
N ARG A 472 -26.72 -1.19 45.61
CA ARG A 472 -26.78 -2.55 45.08
C ARG A 472 -28.01 -2.72 44.17
N HIS A 473 -27.93 -3.71 43.28
CA HIS A 473 -28.98 -4.58 42.71
C HIS A 473 -28.66 -4.85 41.24
N GLU A 474 -28.85 -6.02 40.64
CA GLU A 474 -29.18 -7.37 41.05
C GLU A 474 -28.92 -8.23 39.81
N SER A 475 -28.61 -9.49 40.04
CA SER A 475 -28.54 -10.57 39.05
C SER A 475 -29.79 -10.66 38.16
N THR A 476 -29.64 -10.99 36.88
CA THR A 476 -30.57 -11.92 36.20
C THR A 476 -29.88 -12.70 35.08
N VAL A 477 -29.80 -14.00 35.32
CA VAL A 477 -29.57 -15.07 34.36
C VAL A 477 -30.77 -15.16 33.39
N ARG A 478 -30.53 -15.23 32.08
CA ARG A 478 -31.45 -15.91 31.15
C ARG A 478 -30.68 -16.74 30.12
N ARG A 479 -30.77 -18.06 30.31
CA ARG A 479 -30.62 -19.09 29.28
C ARG A 479 -31.89 -19.12 28.41
N GLY A 480 -31.69 -19.36 27.12
CA GLY A 480 -32.67 -19.85 26.12
C GLY A 480 -31.93 -19.86 24.78
N ILE A 481 -31.43 -20.99 24.25
CA ILE A 481 -32.13 -22.12 23.62
C ILE A 481 -33.26 -21.68 22.70
N LEU A 482 -32.91 -21.54 21.42
CA LEU A 482 -33.66 -21.70 20.17
C LEU A 482 -32.59 -21.39 19.09
N GLY A 483 -32.34 -22.13 18.02
CA GLY A 483 -33.02 -23.21 17.34
C GLY A 483 -32.34 -23.24 15.98
N THR A 484 -31.88 -24.42 15.57
CA THR A 484 -31.29 -24.73 14.26
C THR A 484 -32.17 -24.33 13.09
N GLN A 485 -31.63 -23.54 12.15
CA GLN A 485 -31.94 -23.37 10.71
C GLN A 485 -31.32 -22.01 10.30
N GLU A 486 -30.57 -21.79 9.23
CA GLU A 486 -30.51 -22.40 7.92
C GLU A 486 -29.10 -22.23 7.32
N VAL A 487 -28.65 -23.31 6.69
CA VAL A 487 -27.58 -23.33 5.70
C VAL A 487 -28.08 -22.66 4.43
N LYS A 488 -27.53 -21.50 4.05
CA LYS A 488 -27.38 -21.01 2.66
C LYS A 488 -26.88 -19.58 2.64
N LYS A 489 -25.60 -19.41 2.28
CA LYS A 489 -25.05 -18.35 1.39
C LYS A 489 -23.52 -18.48 1.38
N MET A 490 -23.05 -19.43 0.58
CA MET A 490 -21.71 -19.45 0.00
C MET A 490 -21.95 -19.43 -1.50
N MET A 491 -21.89 -18.23 -2.07
CA MET A 491 -22.03 -17.77 -3.46
C MET A 491 -22.38 -16.28 -3.25
N TRP A 492 -21.47 -15.34 -3.34
CA TRP A 492 -20.50 -15.09 -4.41
C TRP A 492 -19.21 -14.50 -3.85
#